data_AF-V7C6D0-F1
#
_entry.id   AF-V7C6D0-F1
#
_cell.length_a   1.000
_cell.length_b   1.000
_cell.length_c   1.000
_cell.angle_alpha   90.00
_cell.angle_beta   90.00
_cell.angle_gamma   90.00
#
_symmetry.space_group_name_H-M   'P 1'
#
loop_
_entity.id
_entity.type
_entity.pdbx_description
1 polymer ?
#
loop_
_entity_poly.entity_id
_entity_poly.type
_entity_poly.pdbx_seq_one_letter_code
_entity_poly.pdbx_strand_id
1 'polypeptide(L)'
;MIVMIFSIHCLIHDPVHTCLQQTNGWPLQLLSVACLSLAAKMEEPLVPSLLDLQIEGAKYMFEPRTIRKMELLVLGVLDWRLRSVTPLCFLAFFACKVDSTGTFTTFLISQATEIIVSNIQEASFLAYRPSCIAAAAIVSAAKEIPNWAALKPEHAESWCEGLRKEKIIGCYQLMQELVVNNNRRKLPIVLPQLRVTTRTRMRSSVTSFSSSSSSSSSFCLSCKRRKLNNCLWVDDKGNSE
;
A
#
# COMPACT_ATOMS: atom_id res chain seq x y z
N MET A 1 -1.95 4.34 5.34
CA MET A 1 -1.02 3.33 5.88
C MET A 1 0.10 3.02 4.89
N ILE A 2 -0.25 2.90 3.61
CA ILE A 2 0.66 2.59 2.48
C ILE A 2 1.83 3.58 2.35
N VAL A 3 1.61 4.88 2.59
CA VAL A 3 2.63 5.95 2.47
C VAL A 3 3.77 5.73 3.45
N MET A 4 3.43 5.31 4.65
CA MET A 4 4.40 5.14 5.72
C MET A 4 5.07 3.77 5.65
N ILE A 5 4.35 2.72 5.25
CA ILE A 5 4.93 1.40 4.94
C ILE A 5 6.05 1.54 3.91
N PHE A 6 5.87 2.32 2.84
CA PHE A 6 6.92 2.49 1.82
C PHE A 6 8.14 3.24 2.38
N SER A 7 7.92 4.29 3.17
CA SER A 7 8.99 5.08 3.80
C SER A 7 9.78 4.26 4.83
N ILE A 8 9.11 3.36 5.54
CA ILE A 8 9.70 2.48 6.55
C ILE A 8 10.37 1.27 5.91
N HIS A 9 9.80 0.72 4.83
CA HIS A 9 10.44 -0.33 4.06
C HIS A 9 11.77 0.17 3.46
N CYS A 10 11.83 1.41 2.98
CA CYS A 10 13.10 2.05 2.62
C CYS A 10 14.07 2.10 3.82
N LEU A 11 13.64 2.58 4.99
CA LEU A 11 14.48 2.65 6.19
C LEU A 11 14.98 1.28 6.68
N ILE A 12 14.21 0.21 6.47
CA ILE A 12 14.56 -1.16 6.85
C ILE A 12 15.49 -1.81 5.83
N HIS A 13 15.39 -1.44 4.54
CA HIS A 13 16.12 -2.06 3.44
C HIS A 13 17.40 -1.31 3.00
N ASP A 14 17.49 0.01 3.20
CA ASP A 14 18.77 0.75 3.27
C ASP A 14 19.49 0.37 4.59
N PRO A 15 20.81 0.64 4.79
CA PRO A 15 21.85 -0.23 5.39
C PRO A 15 21.72 -0.60 6.89
N VAL A 16 20.52 -0.52 7.45
CA VAL A 16 20.10 -1.03 8.74
C VAL A 16 20.01 -2.57 8.74
N HIS A 17 19.80 -3.20 7.57
CA HIS A 17 19.66 -4.67 7.44
C HIS A 17 20.92 -5.44 7.89
N THR A 18 22.11 -4.87 7.70
CA THR A 18 23.39 -5.49 8.13
C THR A 18 23.70 -5.28 9.61
N CYS A 19 23.12 -4.27 10.27
CA CYS A 19 23.39 -3.98 11.68
C CYS A 19 22.45 -4.74 12.64
N LEU A 20 21.23 -5.07 12.21
CA LEU A 20 20.19 -5.57 13.11
C LEU A 20 20.10 -7.10 13.21
N GLN A 21 20.66 -7.88 12.28
CA GLN A 21 20.74 -9.35 12.42
C GLN A 21 21.62 -9.80 13.60
N GLN A 22 22.47 -8.93 14.13
CA GLN A 22 23.35 -9.22 15.27
C GLN A 22 22.68 -8.97 16.63
N THR A 23 21.47 -8.42 16.64
CA THR A 23 20.77 -8.03 17.88
C THR A 23 19.61 -8.98 18.15
N ASN A 24 19.32 -9.17 19.42
CA ASN A 24 18.27 -9.96 20.06
C ASN A 24 16.80 -9.60 19.65
N GLY A 25 16.59 -9.01 18.46
CA GLY A 25 15.30 -8.74 17.82
C GLY A 25 14.53 -7.55 18.40
N TRP A 26 14.81 -7.16 19.64
CA TRP A 26 14.14 -6.04 20.30
C TRP A 26 14.31 -4.68 19.60
N PRO A 27 15.44 -4.31 18.96
CA PRO A 27 15.55 -3.00 18.31
C PRO A 27 14.65 -2.89 17.08
N LEU A 28 14.53 -3.98 16.30
CA LEU A 28 13.61 -4.08 15.16
C LEU A 28 12.16 -3.95 15.60
N GLN A 29 11.81 -4.59 16.72
CA GLN A 29 10.46 -4.51 17.26
C GLN A 29 10.14 -3.12 17.81
N LEU A 30 11.09 -2.46 18.48
CA LEU A 30 10.91 -1.08 18.94
C LEU A 30 10.78 -0.12 17.75
N LEU A 31 11.61 -0.29 16.73
CA LEU A 31 11.53 0.47 15.48
C LEU A 31 10.15 0.29 14.84
N SER A 32 9.66 -0.94 14.70
CA SER A 32 8.38 -1.22 14.06
C SER A 32 7.19 -0.62 14.81
N VAL A 33 7.18 -0.70 16.16
CA VAL A 33 6.14 -0.09 17.01
C VAL A 33 6.19 1.45 16.93
N ALA A 34 7.37 2.05 16.99
CA ALA A 34 7.53 3.50 16.88
C ALA A 34 7.09 4.02 15.51
N CYS A 35 7.49 3.30 14.46
CA CYS A 35 6.99 3.49 13.11
C CYS A 35 5.47 3.42 13.09
N LEU A 36 4.84 2.32 13.51
CA LEU A 36 3.38 2.18 13.51
C LEU A 36 2.67 3.31 14.26
N SER A 37 3.21 3.77 15.39
CA SER A 37 2.65 4.92 16.11
C SER A 37 2.71 6.22 15.31
N LEU A 38 3.80 6.49 14.60
CA LEU A 38 3.89 7.64 13.70
C LEU A 38 2.83 7.56 12.59
N ALA A 39 2.49 6.38 12.08
CA ALA A 39 1.45 6.21 11.04
C ALA A 39 0.09 6.55 11.60
N ALA A 40 -0.23 5.96 12.74
CA ALA A 40 -1.47 6.20 13.44
C ALA A 40 -1.68 7.70 13.69
N LYS A 41 -0.64 8.42 14.15
CA LYS A 41 -0.67 9.87 14.35
C LYS A 41 -0.87 10.68 13.08
N MET A 42 -0.45 10.17 11.93
CA MET A 42 -0.49 10.89 10.65
C MET A 42 -1.76 10.65 9.83
N GLU A 43 -2.40 9.50 10.02
CA GLU A 43 -3.47 9.03 9.13
C GLU A 43 -4.79 8.73 9.85
N GLU A 44 -4.75 8.41 11.15
CA GLU A 44 -5.97 8.11 11.90
C GLU A 44 -6.57 9.39 12.52
N PRO A 45 -7.90 9.55 12.46
CA PRO A 45 -8.58 10.66 13.13
C PRO A 45 -8.53 10.54 14.66
N LEU A 46 -8.43 9.31 15.16
CA LEU A 46 -8.31 8.98 16.58
C LEU A 46 -7.11 8.04 16.74
N VAL A 47 -6.08 8.53 17.42
CA VAL A 47 -4.83 7.78 17.57
C VAL A 47 -5.00 6.73 18.67
N PRO A 48 -4.84 5.42 18.38
CA PRO A 48 -4.82 4.36 19.39
C PRO A 48 -3.68 4.56 20.40
N SER A 49 -3.83 3.99 21.59
CA SER A 49 -2.79 4.12 22.62
C SER A 49 -1.52 3.36 22.22
N LEU A 50 -0.37 3.76 22.78
CA LEU A 50 0.90 3.08 22.53
C LEU A 50 0.94 1.63 23.04
N LEU A 51 0.01 1.27 23.95
CA LEU A 51 -0.16 -0.10 24.42
C LEU A 51 -0.96 -0.91 23.41
N ASP A 52 -2.03 -0.34 22.85
CA ASP A 52 -2.88 -1.00 21.85
C ASP A 52 -2.15 -1.21 20.52
N LEU A 53 -1.16 -0.37 20.22
CA LEU A 53 -0.31 -0.51 19.04
C LEU A 53 0.72 -1.64 19.14
N GLN A 54 0.97 -2.16 20.35
CA GLN A 54 1.84 -3.31 20.54
C GLN A 54 1.03 -4.58 20.28
N ILE A 55 1.39 -5.30 19.22
CA ILE A 55 0.66 -6.50 18.76
C ILE A 55 0.63 -7.55 19.88
N GLU A 56 -0.55 -8.15 20.10
CA GLU A 56 -0.74 -9.29 20.99
C GLU A 56 0.18 -10.45 20.56
N GLY A 57 1.13 -10.85 21.42
CA GLY A 57 2.18 -11.83 21.11
C GLY A 57 3.58 -11.23 20.84
N ALA A 58 3.75 -9.92 20.97
CA ALA A 58 5.04 -9.26 20.98
C ALA A 58 5.98 -9.84 22.07
N LYS A 59 7.21 -10.23 21.69
CA LYS A 59 8.21 -10.80 22.61
C LYS A 59 8.66 -9.78 23.67
N TYR A 60 8.62 -8.49 23.32
CA TYR A 60 9.04 -7.39 24.18
C TYR A 60 7.89 -6.38 24.32
N MET A 61 7.59 -5.94 25.54
CA MET A 61 6.71 -4.80 25.79
C MET A 61 7.55 -3.57 26.12
N PHE A 62 7.27 -2.46 25.44
CA PHE A 62 8.02 -1.21 25.59
C PHE A 62 7.20 -0.15 26.33
N GLU A 63 7.87 0.55 27.26
CA GLU A 63 7.28 1.71 27.92
C GLU A 63 6.97 2.82 26.88
N PRO A 64 5.84 3.53 27.00
CA PRO A 64 5.50 4.69 26.17
C PRO A 64 6.65 5.70 25.98
N ARG A 65 7.45 5.94 27.02
CA ARG A 65 8.61 6.85 26.97
C ARG A 65 9.69 6.37 26.00
N THR A 66 9.94 5.07 25.97
CA THR A 66 10.93 4.44 25.08
C THR A 66 10.48 4.51 23.63
N ILE A 67 9.19 4.24 23.38
CA ILE A 67 8.59 4.35 22.04
C ILE A 67 8.71 5.80 21.54
N ARG A 68 8.35 6.79 22.36
CA ARG A 68 8.43 8.21 21.99
C ARG A 68 9.86 8.68 21.69
N LYS A 69 10.86 8.16 22.40
CA LYS A 69 12.28 8.42 22.06
C LYS A 69 12.62 7.86 20.69
N MET A 70 12.19 6.64 20.39
CA MET A 70 12.40 6.04 19.08
C MET A 70 11.66 6.79 17.96
N GLU A 71 10.44 7.27 18.21
CA GLU A 71 9.70 8.12 17.27
C GLU A 71 10.51 9.37 16.89
N LEU A 72 11.11 10.05 17.86
CA LEU A 72 11.94 11.23 17.61
C LEU A 72 13.20 10.88 16.81
N LEU A 73 13.82 9.73 17.06
CA LEU A 73 14.95 9.26 16.25
C LEU A 73 14.52 9.00 14.80
N VAL A 74 13.40 8.30 14.60
CA VAL A 74 12.84 8.05 13.26
C VAL A 74 12.52 9.35 12.54
N LEU A 75 11.87 10.30 13.23
CA LEU A 75 11.59 11.64 12.69
C LEU A 75 12.88 12.38 12.32
N GLY A 76 13.92 12.29 13.15
CA GLY A 76 15.22 12.88 12.87
C GLY A 76 15.86 12.30 11.62
N VAL A 77 15.86 10.97 11.47
CA VAL A 77 16.41 10.30 10.27
C VAL A 77 15.59 10.61 9.02
N LEU A 78 14.28 10.81 9.16
CA LEU A 78 13.39 11.17 8.05
C LEU A 78 13.37 12.68 7.74
N ASP A 79 14.15 13.51 8.44
CA ASP A 79 14.06 14.97 8.37
C ASP A 79 12.62 15.50 8.55
N TRP A 80 11.84 14.84 9.40
CA TRP A 80 10.41 15.10 9.63
C TRP A 80 9.50 14.90 8.40
N ARG A 81 10.02 14.31 7.32
CA ARG A 81 9.29 14.07 6.06
C ARG A 81 8.48 12.79 6.11
N LEU A 82 7.47 12.75 6.98
CA LEU A 82 6.56 11.61 7.14
C LEU A 82 5.61 11.41 5.95
N ARG A 83 5.43 12.42 5.11
CA ARG A 83 4.64 12.33 3.87
C ARG A 83 5.56 12.13 2.68
N SER A 84 5.72 10.88 2.29
CA SER A 84 6.37 10.51 1.04
C SER A 84 5.39 10.58 -0.12
N VAL A 85 5.89 10.98 -1.28
CA VAL A 85 5.12 10.88 -2.52
C VAL A 85 5.04 9.40 -2.90
N THR A 86 3.83 8.87 -3.03
CA THR A 86 3.62 7.47 -3.43
C THR A 86 3.27 7.36 -4.91
N PRO A 87 3.50 6.19 -5.54
CA PRO A 87 3.05 5.96 -6.92
C PRO A 87 1.55 6.20 -7.09
N LEU A 88 0.75 5.90 -6.05
CA LEU A 88 -0.70 6.09 -6.06
C LEU A 88 -1.12 7.54 -6.32
N CYS A 89 -0.33 8.52 -5.88
CA CYS A 89 -0.59 9.94 -6.10
C CYS A 89 -0.61 10.34 -7.59
N PHE A 90 0.05 9.57 -8.45
CA PHE A 90 0.16 9.87 -9.89
C PHE A 90 -0.88 9.12 -10.74
N LEU A 91 -1.57 8.11 -10.19
CA LEU A 91 -2.42 7.21 -10.98
C LEU A 91 -3.55 7.95 -11.68
N ALA A 92 -4.26 8.84 -10.98
CA ALA A 92 -5.35 9.61 -11.58
C ALA A 92 -4.86 10.49 -12.74
N PHE A 93 -3.70 11.14 -12.57
CA PHE A 93 -3.12 11.98 -13.61
C PHE A 93 -2.72 11.18 -14.86
N PHE A 94 -2.06 10.04 -14.68
CA PHE A 94 -1.64 9.19 -15.81
C PHE A 94 -2.81 8.44 -16.45
N ALA A 95 -3.82 8.03 -15.68
CA ALA A 95 -5.03 7.44 -16.25
C ALA A 95 -5.71 8.40 -17.23
N CYS A 96 -5.82 9.69 -16.90
CA CYS A 96 -6.35 10.70 -17.82
C CYS A 96 -5.50 10.92 -19.08
N LYS A 97 -4.20 10.59 -19.05
CA LYS A 97 -3.32 10.65 -20.24
C LYS A 97 -3.58 9.52 -21.22
N VAL A 98 -4.05 8.37 -20.73
CA VAL A 98 -4.42 7.21 -21.56
C VAL A 98 -5.88 7.30 -22.01
N ASP A 99 -6.75 7.68 -21.09
CA ASP A 99 -8.20 7.74 -21.28
C ASP A 99 -8.69 9.17 -21.06
N SER A 100 -8.55 10.02 -22.08
CA SER A 100 -9.01 11.41 -22.01
C SER A 100 -10.52 11.54 -21.84
N THR A 101 -11.28 10.50 -22.20
CA THR A 101 -12.74 10.46 -22.12
C THR A 101 -13.25 10.08 -20.72
N GLY A 102 -12.39 9.50 -19.87
CA GLY A 102 -12.74 9.11 -18.50
C GLY A 102 -13.50 7.78 -18.37
N THR A 103 -13.76 7.10 -19.48
CA THR A 103 -14.55 5.87 -19.58
C THR A 103 -13.99 4.68 -18.79
N PHE A 104 -12.67 4.52 -18.77
CA PHE A 104 -11.96 3.42 -18.12
C PHE A 104 -11.01 3.90 -17.02
N THR A 105 -10.99 5.19 -16.72
CA THR A 105 -10.08 5.79 -15.73
C THR A 105 -10.16 5.11 -14.36
N THR A 106 -11.36 4.79 -13.89
CA THR A 106 -11.55 4.07 -12.61
C THR A 106 -10.97 2.65 -12.66
N PHE A 107 -11.18 1.93 -13.76
CA PHE A 107 -10.61 0.61 -13.99
C PHE A 107 -9.08 0.66 -14.02
N LEU A 108 -8.50 1.60 -14.78
CA LEU A 108 -7.05 1.78 -14.88
C LEU A 108 -6.42 2.06 -13.51
N ILE A 109 -7.04 2.95 -12.72
CA ILE A 109 -6.56 3.26 -11.37
C ILE A 109 -6.67 2.03 -10.46
N SER A 110 -7.78 1.30 -10.51
CA SER A 110 -7.99 0.09 -9.70
C SER A 110 -6.94 -0.97 -10.01
N GLN A 111 -6.78 -1.33 -11.30
CA GLN A 111 -5.80 -2.33 -11.72
C GLN A 111 -4.36 -1.89 -11.42
N ALA A 112 -4.02 -0.63 -11.71
CA ALA A 112 -2.68 -0.13 -11.40
C ALA A 112 -2.40 -0.14 -9.89
N THR A 113 -3.42 0.13 -9.06
CA THR A 113 -3.29 0.05 -7.59
C THR A 113 -3.02 -1.38 -7.15
N GLU A 114 -3.76 -2.37 -7.68
CA GLU A 114 -3.52 -3.79 -7.37
C GLU A 114 -2.11 -4.23 -7.78
N ILE A 115 -1.66 -3.82 -8.97
CA ILE A 115 -0.30 -4.08 -9.44
C ILE A 115 0.72 -3.47 -8.47
N ILE A 116 0.57 -2.21 -8.07
CA ILE A 116 1.51 -1.57 -7.15
C ILE A 116 1.52 -2.25 -5.78
N VAL A 117 0.35 -2.56 -5.23
CA VAL A 117 0.22 -3.17 -3.89
C VAL A 117 0.77 -4.60 -3.88
N SER A 118 0.53 -5.38 -4.93
CA SER A 118 1.07 -6.76 -5.04
C SER A 118 2.58 -6.81 -5.19
N ASN A 119 3.21 -5.70 -5.59
CA ASN A 119 4.64 -5.58 -5.82
C ASN A 119 5.38 -4.79 -4.74
N ILE A 120 4.66 -4.26 -3.74
CA ILE A 120 5.20 -3.30 -2.75
C ILE A 120 6.27 -3.88 -1.83
N GLN A 121 6.34 -5.21 -1.71
CA GLN A 121 7.30 -5.94 -0.87
C GLN A 121 8.64 -6.17 -1.57
N GLU A 122 8.71 -5.91 -2.87
CA GLU A 122 9.90 -6.20 -3.66
C GLU A 122 10.85 -4.99 -3.63
N ALA A 123 12.00 -5.16 -2.99
CA ALA A 123 12.99 -4.10 -2.80
C ALA A 123 13.56 -3.53 -4.11
N SER A 124 13.43 -4.28 -5.21
CA SER A 124 13.82 -3.83 -6.55
C SER A 124 13.08 -2.57 -7.01
N PHE A 125 11.87 -2.30 -6.49
CA PHE A 125 11.13 -1.07 -6.78
C PHE A 125 11.73 0.18 -6.14
N LEU A 126 12.55 0.05 -5.10
CA LEU A 126 13.20 1.17 -4.43
C LEU A 126 14.17 1.92 -5.37
N ALA A 127 14.67 1.26 -6.41
CA ALA A 127 15.52 1.86 -7.42
C ALA A 127 14.78 2.80 -8.40
N TYR A 128 13.45 2.87 -8.33
CA TYR A 128 12.60 3.63 -9.24
C TYR A 128 11.88 4.78 -8.53
N ARG A 129 11.72 5.90 -9.24
CA ARG A 129 10.91 7.01 -8.74
C ARG A 129 9.43 6.62 -8.68
N PRO A 130 8.67 7.12 -7.70
CA PRO A 130 7.23 6.84 -7.58
C PRO A 130 6.43 7.13 -8.85
N SER A 131 6.78 8.19 -9.59
CA SER A 131 6.17 8.53 -10.88
C SER A 131 6.43 7.48 -11.96
N CYS A 132 7.65 6.94 -12.04
CA CYS A 132 7.97 5.87 -12.99
C CYS A 132 7.19 4.59 -12.68
N ILE A 133 7.08 4.24 -11.39
CA ILE A 133 6.30 3.08 -10.94
C ILE A 133 4.83 3.24 -11.34
N ALA A 134 4.25 4.42 -11.09
CA ALA A 134 2.87 4.71 -11.44
C ALA A 134 2.61 4.66 -12.95
N ALA A 135 3.51 5.23 -13.75
CA ALA A 135 3.41 5.21 -15.21
C ALA A 135 3.48 3.77 -15.74
N ALA A 136 4.43 2.97 -15.26
CA ALA A 136 4.55 1.56 -15.63
C ALA A 136 3.30 0.76 -15.23
N ALA A 137 2.74 0.99 -14.04
CA ALA A 137 1.53 0.32 -13.59
C ALA A 137 0.31 0.65 -14.45
N ILE A 138 0.14 1.92 -14.86
CA ILE A 138 -0.95 2.34 -15.76
C ILE A 138 -0.79 1.70 -17.15
N VAL A 139 0.43 1.66 -17.69
CA VAL A 139 0.69 0.98 -18.96
C VAL A 139 0.40 -0.52 -18.86
N SER A 140 0.73 -1.17 -17.74
CA SER A 140 0.38 -2.56 -17.49
C SER A 140 -1.13 -2.77 -17.45
N ALA A 141 -1.87 -1.93 -16.71
CA ALA A 141 -3.32 -2.01 -16.61
C ALA A 141 -4.00 -1.77 -17.98
N ALA A 142 -3.47 -0.84 -18.79
CA ALA A 142 -4.04 -0.52 -20.09
C ALA A 142 -3.96 -1.68 -21.10
N LYS A 143 -3.01 -2.62 -20.94
CA LYS A 143 -2.89 -3.78 -21.82
C LYS A 143 -4.07 -4.76 -21.73
N GLU A 144 -4.81 -4.75 -20.63
CA GLU A 144 -6.00 -5.58 -20.47
C GLU A 144 -7.19 -5.06 -21.30
N ILE A 145 -7.09 -3.81 -21.79
CA ILE A 145 -8.12 -3.19 -22.60
C ILE A 145 -7.73 -3.30 -24.08
N PRO A 146 -8.55 -3.94 -24.93
CA PRO A 146 -8.24 -4.12 -26.36
C PRO A 146 -7.91 -2.83 -27.08
N ASN A 147 -8.59 -1.73 -26.74
CA ASN A 147 -8.39 -0.40 -27.34
C ASN A 147 -7.00 0.18 -27.12
N TRP A 148 -6.28 -0.26 -26.07
CA TRP A 148 -4.95 0.25 -25.71
C TRP A 148 -3.88 -0.83 -25.67
N ALA A 149 -4.15 -2.01 -26.25
CA ALA A 149 -3.17 -3.09 -26.33
C ALA A 149 -1.87 -2.69 -27.06
N ALA A 150 -1.93 -1.68 -27.95
CA ALA A 150 -0.76 -1.12 -28.65
C ALA A 150 0.05 -0.10 -27.82
N LEU A 151 -0.42 0.30 -26.63
CA LEU A 151 0.27 1.27 -25.78
C LEU A 151 1.58 0.67 -25.26
N LYS A 152 2.69 1.19 -25.79
CA LYS A 152 4.04 0.85 -25.29
C LYS A 152 4.42 1.73 -24.09
N PRO A 153 5.23 1.21 -23.15
CA PRO A 153 5.73 1.98 -22.01
C PRO A 153 6.55 3.22 -22.44
N GLU A 154 7.12 3.20 -23.64
CA GLU A 154 7.88 4.31 -24.23
C GLU A 154 7.04 5.59 -24.37
N HIS A 155 5.74 5.47 -24.65
CA HIS A 155 4.87 6.63 -24.85
C HIS A 155 4.64 7.43 -23.55
N ALA A 156 4.84 6.78 -22.40
CA ALA A 156 4.65 7.42 -21.10
C ALA A 156 5.72 8.46 -20.76
N GLU A 157 6.85 8.48 -21.49
CA GLU A 157 7.88 9.52 -21.36
C GLU A 157 7.30 10.93 -21.55
N SER A 158 6.31 11.07 -22.43
CA SER A 158 5.65 12.35 -22.72
C SER A 158 4.61 12.80 -21.66
N TRP A 159 4.29 11.96 -20.67
CA TRP A 159 3.18 12.23 -19.74
C TRP A 159 3.53 13.27 -18.68
N CYS A 160 4.78 13.32 -18.24
CA CYS A 160 5.25 14.21 -17.18
C CYS A 160 6.75 14.47 -17.32
N GLU A 161 7.18 15.69 -17.03
CA GLU A 161 8.58 16.07 -17.02
C GLU A 161 9.39 15.23 -16.00
N GLY A 162 10.57 14.75 -16.42
CA GLY A 162 11.44 13.93 -15.59
C GLY A 162 11.15 12.43 -15.59
N LEU A 163 10.15 11.97 -16.35
CA LEU A 163 10.01 10.56 -16.71
C LEU A 163 11.05 10.19 -17.76
N ARG A 164 11.94 9.26 -17.43
CA ARG A 164 12.95 8.74 -18.38
C ARG A 164 12.48 7.42 -18.97
N LYS A 165 12.48 7.32 -20.29
CA LYS A 165 12.08 6.12 -21.03
C LYS A 165 12.70 4.84 -20.48
N GLU A 166 14.00 4.82 -20.24
CA GLU A 166 14.73 3.61 -19.79
C GLU A 166 14.22 3.14 -18.42
N LYS A 167 13.93 4.10 -17.53
CA LYS A 167 13.42 3.80 -16.18
C LYS A 167 11.98 3.31 -16.21
N ILE A 168 11.15 3.83 -17.12
CA ILE A 168 9.78 3.32 -17.28
C ILE A 168 9.81 1.89 -17.81
N ILE A 169 10.61 1.63 -18.86
CA ILE A 169 10.73 0.30 -19.47
C ILE A 169 11.24 -0.72 -18.45
N GLY A 170 12.32 -0.41 -17.72
CA GLY A 170 12.86 -1.31 -16.70
C GLY A 170 11.86 -1.61 -15.58
N CYS A 171 11.15 -0.59 -15.08
CA CYS A 171 10.11 -0.77 -14.07
C CYS A 171 8.95 -1.63 -14.60
N TYR A 172 8.55 -1.40 -15.85
CA TYR A 172 7.49 -2.14 -16.51
C TYR A 172 7.83 -3.62 -16.71
N GLN A 173 9.07 -3.92 -17.08
CA GLN A 173 9.57 -5.30 -17.20
C GLN A 173 9.57 -6.01 -15.85
N LEU A 174 10.08 -5.35 -14.80
CA LEU A 174 10.07 -5.90 -13.45
C LEU A 174 8.65 -6.21 -12.96
N MET A 175 7.68 -5.33 -13.20
CA MET A 175 6.27 -5.59 -12.85
C MET A 175 5.73 -6.84 -13.53
N GLN A 176 6.03 -7.05 -14.82
CA GLN A 176 5.58 -8.24 -15.54
C GLN A 176 6.24 -9.52 -15.03
N GLU A 177 7.55 -9.49 -14.74
CA GLU A 177 8.27 -10.64 -14.18
C GLU A 177 7.66 -11.09 -12.84
N LEU A 178 7.27 -10.12 -12.01
CA LEU A 178 6.69 -10.40 -10.70
C LEU A 178 5.25 -10.92 -10.78
N VAL A 179 4.46 -10.46 -11.76
CA VAL A 179 3.14 -11.06 -12.05
C VAL A 179 3.29 -12.54 -12.44
N VAL A 180 4.26 -12.86 -13.30
CA VAL A 180 4.55 -14.25 -13.69
C VAL A 180 5.00 -15.09 -12.50
N ASN A 181 5.86 -14.55 -11.64
CA ASN A 181 6.37 -15.25 -10.46
C ASN A 181 5.28 -15.46 -9.39
N ASN A 182 4.41 -14.48 -9.17
CA ASN A 182 3.28 -14.63 -8.26
C ASN A 182 2.26 -15.68 -8.74
N ASN A 183 2.06 -15.80 -10.05
CA ASN A 183 1.23 -16.87 -10.63
C ASN A 183 1.86 -18.26 -10.42
N ARG A 184 3.21 -18.37 -10.45
CA ARG A 184 3.92 -19.62 -10.13
C ARG A 184 3.82 -19.99 -8.65
N ARG A 185 3.93 -19.01 -7.75
CA ARG A 185 3.77 -19.21 -6.29
C ARG A 185 2.34 -19.57 -5.89
N LYS A 186 1.34 -19.20 -6.69
CA LYS A 186 -0.10 -19.49 -6.48
C LYS A 186 -0.59 -20.80 -7.11
N LEU A 187 0.24 -21.57 -7.81
CA LEU A 187 -0.16 -22.90 -8.31
C LEU A 187 -0.49 -23.80 -7.11
N PRO A 188 -1.65 -24.47 -7.07
CA PRO A 188 -1.99 -25.35 -5.96
C PRO A 188 -0.99 -26.50 -5.92
N ILE A 189 -0.30 -26.66 -4.79
CA ILE A 189 0.39 -27.89 -4.45
C ILE A 189 -0.70 -28.97 -4.41
N VAL A 190 -0.77 -29.78 -5.47
CA VAL A 190 -1.58 -30.99 -5.47
C VAL A 190 -0.90 -31.95 -4.50
N LEU A 191 -1.37 -31.93 -3.24
CA LEU A 191 -1.02 -32.98 -2.28
C LEU A 191 -1.53 -34.31 -2.85
N PRO A 192 -0.69 -35.36 -2.94
CA PRO A 192 -1.16 -36.67 -3.35
C PRO A 192 -2.24 -37.11 -2.36
N GLN A 193 -3.47 -37.29 -2.86
CA GLN A 193 -4.58 -37.79 -2.08
C GLN A 193 -4.21 -39.17 -1.54
N LEU A 194 -3.94 -39.24 -0.22
CA LEU A 194 -3.76 -40.49 0.49
C LEU A 194 -5.10 -41.23 0.41
N ARG A 195 -5.15 -42.30 -0.37
CA ARG A 195 -6.34 -43.14 -0.54
C ARG A 195 -6.64 -43.85 0.78
N VAL A 196 -7.46 -43.24 1.63
CA VAL A 196 -8.02 -43.89 2.82
C VAL A 196 -9.21 -44.73 2.37
N THR A 197 -9.05 -46.05 2.42
CA THR A 197 -10.15 -47.02 2.33
C THR A 197 -10.92 -47.01 3.65
N THR A 198 -12.17 -46.54 3.64
CA THR A 198 -13.13 -46.82 4.71
C THR A 198 -14.38 -47.48 4.15
N ARG A 199 -14.77 -48.52 4.88
CA ARG A 199 -15.72 -49.58 4.56
C ARG A 199 -17.15 -49.12 4.86
N THR A 200 -18.07 -49.47 3.97
CA THR A 200 -19.51 -49.20 4.00
C THR A 200 -20.22 -49.70 5.26
N ARG A 201 -21.11 -48.89 5.86
CA ARG A 201 -22.37 -49.37 6.47
C ARG A 201 -23.43 -48.26 6.55
N MET A 202 -24.64 -48.59 6.09
CA MET A 202 -25.87 -47.77 6.04
C MET A 202 -26.51 -47.53 7.41
N ARG A 203 -27.15 -46.35 7.61
CA ARG A 203 -28.63 -46.15 7.67
C ARG A 203 -29.05 -44.89 8.49
N SER A 204 -29.76 -43.97 7.80
CA SER A 204 -30.91 -43.07 8.17
C SER A 204 -30.89 -42.27 9.49
N SER A 205 -31.41 -41.05 9.67
CA SER A 205 -32.39 -40.20 8.94
C SER A 205 -32.43 -38.81 9.62
N VAL A 206 -32.88 -37.78 8.86
CA VAL A 206 -33.51 -36.48 9.25
C VAL A 206 -32.67 -35.50 10.13
N THR A 207 -32.67 -34.17 10.00
CA THR A 207 -33.61 -33.12 9.53
C THR A 207 -32.82 -31.85 9.15
N SER A 208 -33.22 -31.19 8.04
CA SER A 208 -33.39 -29.73 7.75
C SER A 208 -32.59 -28.66 8.54
N PHE A 209 -32.09 -27.53 8.03
CA PHE A 209 -32.49 -26.59 6.97
C PHE A 209 -31.28 -25.69 6.57
N SER A 210 -31.38 -25.05 5.40
CA SER A 210 -30.91 -23.69 5.04
C SER A 210 -29.98 -23.63 3.82
N SER A 211 -30.45 -23.03 2.73
CA SER A 211 -29.96 -21.74 2.20
C SER A 211 -30.10 -21.63 0.67
N SER A 212 -30.77 -20.56 0.27
CA SER A 212 -30.66 -19.88 -1.03
C SER A 212 -31.36 -18.52 -0.83
N SER A 213 -30.92 -17.37 -1.34
CA SER A 213 -29.76 -16.98 -2.13
C SER A 213 -29.76 -15.44 -2.17
N SER A 214 -28.56 -14.85 -2.30
CA SER A 214 -28.22 -13.62 -3.03
C SER A 214 -29.02 -12.32 -2.82
N SER A 215 -28.33 -11.23 -2.44
CA SER A 215 -28.28 -9.97 -3.23
C SER A 215 -27.36 -8.92 -2.60
N SER A 216 -26.42 -8.45 -3.42
CA SER A 216 -25.99 -7.06 -3.64
C SER A 216 -25.89 -6.08 -2.47
N SER A 217 -24.67 -5.58 -2.20
CA SER A 217 -24.50 -4.19 -1.80
C SER A 217 -23.23 -3.57 -2.37
N SER A 218 -23.48 -2.53 -3.14
CA SER A 218 -22.56 -1.55 -3.70
C SER A 218 -21.80 -0.80 -2.60
N PHE A 219 -20.48 -0.71 -2.70
CA PHE A 219 -19.70 0.25 -1.92
C PHE A 219 -19.23 1.41 -2.81
N CYS A 220 -20.00 2.50 -2.79
CA CYS A 220 -19.58 3.81 -3.26
C CYS A 220 -18.61 4.43 -2.25
N LEU A 221 -17.36 4.68 -2.64
CA LEU A 221 -16.43 5.52 -1.89
C LEU A 221 -16.53 6.96 -2.41
N SER A 222 -17.12 7.84 -1.60
CA SER A 222 -17.21 9.28 -1.86
C SER A 222 -16.15 10.03 -1.03
N CYS A 223 -15.15 10.61 -1.68
CA CYS A 223 -14.19 11.50 -1.04
C CYS A 223 -14.74 12.93 -1.03
N LYS A 224 -15.42 13.34 0.06
CA LYS A 224 -15.93 14.70 0.23
C LYS A 224 -14.82 15.65 0.70
N ARG A 225 -14.38 16.51 -0.22
CA ARG A 225 -13.57 17.72 -0.01
C ARG A 225 -14.20 18.61 1.09
N ARG A 226 -13.49 18.89 2.18
CA ARG A 226 -13.93 19.89 3.18
C ARG A 226 -13.56 21.30 2.70
N LYS A 227 -14.58 22.16 2.67
CA LYS A 227 -14.56 23.60 2.41
C LYS A 227 -14.26 24.29 3.76
N LEU A 228 -13.23 25.14 3.81
CA LEU A 228 -12.91 25.96 4.98
C LEU A 228 -13.89 27.15 5.03
N ASN A 229 -14.60 27.29 6.15
CA ASN A 229 -15.35 28.50 6.49
C ASN A 229 -14.43 29.40 7.31
N ASN A 230 -14.35 30.68 6.93
CA ASN A 230 -13.70 31.75 7.68
C ASN A 230 -14.48 32.02 8.98
N CYS A 231 -13.78 32.05 10.11
CA CYS A 231 -14.23 32.75 11.32
C CYS A 231 -13.21 33.86 11.60
N LEU A 232 -13.68 35.10 11.38
CA LEU A 232 -13.00 36.36 11.62
C LEU A 232 -13.03 36.64 13.13
N TRP A 233 -11.88 36.70 13.79
CA TRP A 233 -11.76 37.28 15.13
C TRP A 233 -11.46 38.77 14.96
N VAL A 234 -12.31 39.63 15.53
CA VAL A 234 -12.08 41.07 15.62
C VAL A 234 -11.51 41.33 17.01
N ASP A 235 -10.27 41.83 17.05
CA ASP A 235 -9.62 42.27 18.27
C ASP A 235 -10.21 43.61 18.73
N ASP A 236 -10.54 43.64 20.03
CA ASP A 236 -10.97 44.82 20.78
C ASP A 236 -9.75 45.69 21.08
N LYS A 237 -9.74 46.93 20.58
CA LYS A 237 -8.64 47.88 20.79
C LYS A 237 -8.99 48.82 21.93
N GLY A 238 -8.43 48.54 23.10
CA GLY A 238 -8.42 49.45 24.25
C GLY A 238 -7.72 50.77 23.90
N ASN A 239 -8.40 51.87 24.19
CA ASN A 239 -7.94 53.24 24.02
C ASN A 239 -7.31 53.73 25.34
N SER A 240 -6.02 54.04 25.31
CA SER A 240 -5.34 54.82 26.35
C SER A 240 -4.46 55.85 25.66
N GLU A 241 -4.64 57.09 26.10
CA GLU A 241 -3.91 58.34 25.80
C GLU A 241 -4.34 59.13 24.56
#